data_AF-M5SZS9-F1
#
_entry.id   AF-M5SZS9-F1
#
_cell.length_a   1.000
_cell.length_b   1.000
_cell.length_c   1.000
_cell.angle_alpha   90.00
_cell.angle_beta   90.00
_cell.angle_gamma   90.00
#
_symmetry.space_group_name_H-M   'P 1'
#
loop_
_entity.id
_entity.type
_entity.pdbx_description
1 polymer ?
#
loop_
_entity_poly.entity_id
_entity_poly.type
_entity_poly.pdbx_seq_one_letter_code
_entity_poly.pdbx_strand_id
1 'polypeptide(L)'
;MNRYLFVILVLSTLTTTADAHDDAVDHPNGSVEHHEKSRASASYRQHVETVTNTPGCVAFWDFVHRESGPTSRFIAHVPAGSKNAFPLDANNYVKDYWGIGREATYDDFPLMGRGPFGQAILIRRESDSSFRPLLMVPRERMHDSAIDIKGPDRAVSVVVWAIRESGNHALAGIWHEGTDLKESATKGIQRAVRGQRQYAIFAGLERPGSACGHVSENGAGSFQYKYAMHKTYSTETSPEVPSESNAATLDQSWQCFAMTFDPKRAKIMSWLNGNATERWQDNIKRAVPQIYNAWTQAELHRTPGIQPGEDPTYPADQYYQPPEDNLISKTLLNESPDRRIELHEFDYTRVNVTSERQADGTWRVINRDLVAVCKNPWWFPHPIYSPLDAQNGGPFTIGRVIHSARSVGFTGWIGGVAVFNQALDAKELKTLSSIPVISSRDL
;
A
#
# COMPACT_ATOMS: atom_id res chain seq x y z
N MET A 1 38.74 -19.57 -63.76
CA MET A 1 39.34 -20.20 -64.96
C MET A 1 39.20 -21.70 -64.76
N ASN A 2 38.43 -22.53 -65.47
CA ASN A 2 37.77 -22.57 -66.79
C ASN A 2 36.36 -23.18 -66.58
N ARG A 3 35.24 -22.64 -67.07
CA ARG A 3 34.65 -22.67 -68.44
C ARG A 3 34.54 -24.06 -69.08
N TYR A 4 33.30 -24.56 -69.20
CA TYR A 4 32.61 -25.26 -70.33
C TYR A 4 31.17 -25.50 -69.80
N LEU A 5 30.04 -24.95 -70.26
CA LEU A 5 29.43 -24.53 -71.53
C LEU A 5 28.88 -25.67 -72.44
N PHE A 6 27.54 -25.75 -72.45
CA PHE A 6 26.57 -26.24 -73.47
C PHE A 6 26.52 -27.77 -73.76
N VAL A 7 25.38 -28.43 -74.02
CA VAL A 7 24.29 -28.16 -74.98
C VAL A 7 22.97 -28.87 -74.57
N ILE A 8 21.85 -28.26 -74.98
CA ILE A 8 20.43 -28.66 -74.90
C ILE A 8 20.09 -29.76 -75.94
N LEU A 9 19.20 -30.72 -75.59
CA LEU A 9 18.35 -31.39 -76.58
C LEU A 9 16.94 -31.66 -76.03
N VAL A 10 15.94 -31.30 -76.84
CA VAL A 10 14.48 -31.40 -76.63
C VAL A 10 13.94 -32.53 -77.52
N LEU A 11 12.98 -33.33 -77.01
CA LEU A 11 11.87 -34.00 -77.73
C LEU A 11 11.14 -34.93 -76.71
N SER A 12 9.95 -34.65 -76.18
CA SER A 12 8.58 -34.67 -76.74
C SER A 12 8.02 -36.06 -77.09
N THR A 13 7.10 -36.58 -76.25
CA THR A 13 5.84 -37.31 -76.59
C THR A 13 4.98 -37.44 -75.31
N LEU A 14 3.89 -36.67 -75.15
CA LEU A 14 2.47 -36.97 -75.42
C LEU A 14 1.83 -38.12 -74.60
N THR A 15 0.94 -37.78 -73.66
CA THR A 15 -0.44 -38.35 -73.53
C THR A 15 -1.34 -37.62 -72.49
N THR A 16 -2.49 -37.13 -72.99
CA THR A 16 -3.86 -37.05 -72.39
C THR A 16 -4.21 -36.21 -71.13
N THR A 17 -4.78 -35.02 -71.40
CA THR A 17 -6.10 -34.45 -71.01
C THR A 17 -6.78 -34.67 -69.65
N ALA A 18 -7.38 -33.54 -69.17
CA ALA A 18 -8.50 -33.32 -68.23
C ALA A 18 -8.14 -33.37 -66.73
N ASP A 19 -8.53 -32.46 -65.83
CA ASP A 19 -9.46 -31.32 -65.85
C ASP A 19 -8.99 -30.28 -64.79
N ALA A 20 -9.39 -29.03 -64.99
CA ALA A 20 -9.14 -27.93 -64.07
C ALA A 20 -10.06 -27.99 -62.84
N HIS A 21 -9.48 -27.93 -61.64
CA HIS A 21 -10.11 -27.30 -60.50
C HIS A 21 -9.03 -26.59 -59.65
N ASP A 22 -9.21 -25.28 -59.58
CA ASP A 22 -8.46 -24.31 -58.79
C ASP A 22 -8.96 -24.43 -57.34
N ASP A 23 -8.08 -24.82 -56.42
CA ASP A 23 -8.30 -24.71 -54.98
C ASP A 23 -6.99 -24.25 -54.33
N ALA A 24 -6.87 -22.93 -54.22
CA ALA A 24 -5.91 -22.28 -53.36
C ALA A 24 -6.23 -22.65 -51.90
N VAL A 25 -5.34 -23.41 -51.28
CA VAL A 25 -5.37 -23.64 -49.83
C VAL A 25 -4.95 -22.35 -49.14
N ASP A 26 -5.95 -21.58 -48.74
CA ASP A 26 -5.83 -20.43 -47.85
C ASP A 26 -5.41 -20.95 -46.45
N HIS A 27 -4.28 -20.48 -45.94
CA HIS A 27 -3.84 -20.74 -44.56
C HIS A 27 -4.33 -19.58 -43.66
N PRO A 28 -5.39 -19.74 -42.84
CA PRO A 28 -5.96 -18.61 -42.09
C PRO A 28 -5.23 -18.31 -40.77
N ASN A 29 -4.12 -18.96 -40.45
CA ASN A 29 -3.50 -18.84 -39.11
C ASN A 29 -2.63 -17.58 -38.91
N GLY A 30 -2.25 -16.86 -39.96
CA GLY A 30 -1.41 -15.66 -39.82
C GLY A 30 -2.16 -14.41 -39.34
N SER A 31 -3.42 -14.22 -39.77
CA SER A 31 -4.19 -13.00 -39.49
C SER A 31 -4.77 -12.97 -38.07
N VAL A 32 -5.18 -14.12 -37.54
CA VAL A 32 -5.75 -14.24 -36.18
C VAL A 32 -4.67 -14.01 -35.11
N GLU A 33 -3.49 -14.62 -35.26
CA GLU A 33 -2.39 -14.47 -34.30
C GLU A 33 -1.84 -13.04 -34.27
N HIS A 34 -1.75 -12.37 -35.43
CA HIS A 34 -1.38 -10.96 -35.50
C HIS A 34 -2.43 -10.03 -34.90
N HIS A 35 -3.73 -10.31 -35.08
CA HIS A 35 -4.80 -9.52 -34.48
C HIS A 35 -4.90 -9.71 -32.95
N GLU A 36 -4.69 -10.92 -32.44
CA GLU A 36 -4.69 -11.19 -30.99
C GLU A 36 -3.52 -10.50 -30.28
N LYS A 37 -2.28 -10.62 -30.81
CA LYS A 37 -1.12 -9.89 -30.27
C LYS A 37 -1.29 -8.37 -30.35
N SER A 38 -1.85 -7.84 -31.45
CA SER A 38 -2.12 -6.41 -31.58
C SER A 38 -3.18 -5.90 -30.60
N ARG A 39 -4.21 -6.70 -30.30
CA ARG A 39 -5.27 -6.34 -29.36
C ARG A 39 -4.78 -6.38 -27.93
N ALA A 40 -3.94 -7.34 -27.60
CA ALA A 40 -3.52 -7.55 -26.23
C ALA A 40 -2.37 -6.60 -25.81
N SER A 41 -1.51 -6.20 -26.75
CA SER A 41 -0.63 -5.02 -26.64
C SER A 41 -1.42 -3.71 -26.47
N ALA A 42 -2.63 -3.62 -27.04
CA ALA A 42 -3.52 -2.47 -26.82
C ALA A 42 -4.16 -2.49 -25.41
N SER A 43 -4.60 -3.65 -24.91
CA SER A 43 -5.11 -3.79 -23.54
C SER A 43 -4.08 -3.42 -22.49
N TYR A 44 -2.84 -3.89 -22.63
CA TYR A 44 -1.74 -3.49 -21.74
C TYR A 44 -1.52 -1.98 -21.73
N ARG A 45 -1.38 -1.36 -22.90
CA ARG A 45 -1.21 0.10 -23.00
C ARG A 45 -2.39 0.84 -22.36
N GLN A 46 -3.62 0.39 -22.60
CA GLN A 46 -4.81 0.97 -21.98
C GLN A 46 -4.78 0.86 -20.45
N HIS A 47 -4.36 -0.28 -19.89
CA HIS A 47 -4.28 -0.45 -18.43
C HIS A 47 -3.21 0.45 -17.82
N VAL A 48 -2.02 0.50 -18.42
CA VAL A 48 -0.95 1.41 -18.00
C VAL A 48 -1.42 2.86 -18.07
N GLU A 49 -2.00 3.27 -19.21
CA GLU A 49 -2.54 4.62 -19.42
C GLU A 49 -3.65 4.97 -18.42
N THR A 50 -4.48 4.01 -18.01
CA THR A 50 -5.50 4.23 -16.98
C THR A 50 -4.85 4.69 -15.67
N VAL A 51 -3.74 4.07 -15.28
CA VAL A 51 -3.00 4.43 -14.06
C VAL A 51 -2.21 5.72 -14.26
N THR A 52 -1.43 5.85 -15.34
CA THR A 52 -0.52 6.98 -15.56
C THR A 52 -1.25 8.27 -15.90
N ASN A 53 -2.45 8.19 -16.49
CA ASN A 53 -3.28 9.37 -16.79
C ASN A 53 -4.20 9.75 -15.62
N THR A 54 -4.28 8.94 -14.56
CA THR A 54 -4.99 9.34 -13.34
C THR A 54 -4.22 10.51 -12.70
N PRO A 55 -4.88 11.66 -12.42
CA PRO A 55 -4.22 12.84 -11.90
C PRO A 55 -3.36 12.58 -10.67
N GLY A 56 -2.17 13.18 -10.67
CA GLY A 56 -1.24 13.08 -9.56
C GLY A 56 -0.39 11.80 -9.54
N CYS A 57 -0.48 10.91 -10.53
CA CYS A 57 0.43 9.76 -10.63
C CYS A 57 1.89 10.23 -10.69
N VAL A 58 2.73 9.77 -9.76
CA VAL A 58 4.16 10.14 -9.69
C VAL A 58 5.09 8.96 -9.98
N ALA A 59 4.64 7.73 -9.75
CA ALA A 59 5.34 6.51 -10.09
C ALA A 59 4.37 5.34 -10.16
N PHE A 60 4.55 4.47 -11.15
CA PHE A 60 3.79 3.23 -11.29
C PHE A 60 4.67 2.07 -11.76
N TRP A 61 4.79 1.02 -10.96
CA TRP A 61 5.46 -0.22 -11.33
C TRP A 61 4.41 -1.27 -11.71
N ASP A 62 4.51 -1.80 -12.92
CA ASP A 62 3.64 -2.87 -13.48
C ASP A 62 4.36 -4.23 -13.59
N PHE A 63 5.65 -4.26 -13.24
CA PHE A 63 6.58 -5.38 -13.38
C PHE A 63 6.80 -5.88 -14.82
N VAL A 64 6.30 -5.16 -15.83
CA VAL A 64 6.64 -5.37 -17.24
C VAL A 64 7.78 -4.44 -17.64
N HIS A 65 7.69 -3.16 -17.25
CA HIS A 65 8.66 -2.15 -17.64
C HIS A 65 10.00 -2.33 -16.91
N ARG A 66 11.09 -2.43 -17.69
CA ARG A 66 12.45 -2.70 -17.19
C ARG A 66 13.48 -1.76 -17.81
N GLU A 67 14.58 -1.54 -17.09
CA GLU A 67 15.76 -0.88 -17.65
C GLU A 67 16.30 -1.64 -18.85
N SER A 68 16.76 -0.91 -19.86
CA SER A 68 17.61 -1.47 -20.90
C SER A 68 19.00 -1.71 -20.31
N GLY A 69 19.46 -2.96 -20.26
CA GLY A 69 20.79 -3.30 -19.76
C GLY A 69 20.87 -4.64 -19.05
N PRO A 70 22.07 -5.00 -18.54
CA PRO A 70 22.34 -6.32 -17.98
C PRO A 70 21.63 -6.59 -16.65
N THR A 71 21.33 -5.55 -15.86
CA THR A 71 20.60 -5.67 -14.59
C THR A 71 19.09 -5.81 -14.78
N SER A 72 18.54 -5.23 -15.87
CA SER A 72 17.13 -5.30 -16.27
C SER A 72 16.15 -5.06 -15.11
N ARG A 73 16.44 -4.06 -14.27
CA ARG A 73 15.65 -3.76 -13.07
C ARG A 73 14.25 -3.31 -13.45
N PHE A 74 13.26 -3.64 -12.62
CA PHE A 74 11.92 -3.05 -12.75
C PHE A 74 11.99 -1.55 -12.50
N ILE A 75 11.41 -0.77 -13.40
CA ILE A 75 11.37 0.71 -13.30
C ILE A 75 9.93 1.20 -13.31
N ALA A 76 9.74 2.38 -12.74
CA ALA A 76 8.43 3.00 -12.73
C ALA A 76 8.14 3.67 -14.08
N HIS A 77 6.89 3.57 -14.53
CA HIS A 77 6.29 4.60 -15.37
C HIS A 77 6.21 5.89 -14.56
N VAL A 78 6.73 6.99 -15.11
CA VAL A 78 6.77 8.30 -14.47
C VAL A 78 6.24 9.37 -15.42
N PRO A 79 5.71 10.50 -14.92
CA PRO A 79 5.28 11.60 -15.79
C PRO A 79 6.38 12.07 -16.74
N ALA A 80 6.00 12.48 -17.95
CA ALA A 80 6.93 13.03 -18.93
C ALA A 80 7.75 14.18 -18.33
N GLY A 81 9.07 14.17 -18.54
CA GLY A 81 9.99 15.16 -17.99
C GLY A 81 10.46 14.89 -16.55
N SER A 82 10.04 13.78 -15.92
CA SER A 82 10.56 13.37 -14.62
C SER A 82 12.06 13.13 -14.65
N LYS A 83 12.77 13.57 -13.61
CA LYS A 83 14.23 13.42 -13.47
C LYS A 83 14.65 12.04 -12.94
N ASN A 84 13.72 11.29 -12.38
CA ASN A 84 13.95 9.99 -11.74
C ASN A 84 13.07 8.93 -12.41
N ALA A 85 13.61 7.72 -12.63
CA ALA A 85 12.89 6.56 -13.18
C ALA A 85 12.60 5.46 -12.13
N PHE A 86 13.04 5.69 -10.89
CA PHE A 86 12.84 4.82 -9.73
C PHE A 86 13.04 3.31 -9.96
N PRO A 87 14.25 2.88 -10.39
CA PRO A 87 14.56 1.46 -10.48
C PRO A 87 14.52 0.78 -9.11
N LEU A 88 13.94 -0.41 -9.06
CA LEU A 88 13.86 -1.25 -7.88
C LEU A 88 15.09 -2.14 -7.76
N ASP A 89 15.77 -2.06 -6.61
CA ASP A 89 16.84 -2.98 -6.24
C ASP A 89 16.24 -4.15 -5.46
N ALA A 90 16.69 -5.37 -5.77
CA ALA A 90 16.49 -6.54 -4.92
C ALA A 90 17.40 -6.44 -3.69
N ASN A 91 16.83 -6.61 -2.49
CA ASN A 91 17.59 -6.51 -1.25
C ASN A 91 17.06 -7.49 -0.18
N ASN A 92 17.93 -7.98 0.69
CA ASN A 92 17.59 -8.72 1.91
C ASN A 92 17.89 -7.85 3.14
N TYR A 93 16.85 -7.26 3.75
CA TYR A 93 17.08 -6.35 4.88
C TYR A 93 17.70 -7.06 6.11
N VAL A 94 17.55 -8.38 6.26
CA VAL A 94 18.20 -9.07 7.38
C VAL A 94 19.71 -9.05 7.20
N LYS A 95 20.20 -9.14 5.97
CA LYS A 95 21.62 -8.99 5.66
C LYS A 95 22.13 -7.59 5.99
N ASP A 96 21.42 -6.55 5.55
CA ASP A 96 21.83 -5.16 5.76
C ASP A 96 21.95 -4.76 7.24
N TYR A 97 21.06 -5.30 8.07
CA TYR A 97 20.90 -4.82 9.44
C TYR A 97 21.43 -5.81 10.50
N TRP A 98 21.41 -7.11 10.23
CA TRP A 98 21.97 -8.16 11.12
C TRP A 98 23.26 -8.78 10.57
N GLY A 99 23.66 -8.51 9.33
CA GLY A 99 24.88 -9.06 8.73
C GLY A 99 24.82 -10.56 8.42
N ILE A 100 23.61 -11.15 8.37
CA ILE A 100 23.40 -12.58 8.16
C ILE A 100 22.55 -12.85 6.91
N GLY A 101 22.72 -14.03 6.32
CA GLY A 101 22.01 -14.42 5.11
C GLY A 101 22.70 -13.96 3.81
N ARG A 102 22.19 -14.46 2.70
CA ARG A 102 22.68 -14.13 1.36
C ARG A 102 22.06 -12.83 0.82
N GLU A 103 22.70 -12.30 -0.22
CA GLU A 103 22.11 -11.25 -1.04
C GLU A 103 20.82 -11.74 -1.70
N ALA A 104 19.85 -10.83 -1.85
CA ALA A 104 18.70 -11.05 -2.69
C ALA A 104 19.02 -10.66 -4.14
N THR A 105 18.40 -11.35 -5.08
CA THR A 105 18.53 -11.14 -6.53
C THR A 105 17.14 -11.09 -7.15
N TYR A 106 17.02 -10.71 -8.42
CA TYR A 106 15.72 -10.68 -9.11
C TYR A 106 15.10 -12.08 -9.27
N ASP A 107 15.90 -13.15 -9.26
CA ASP A 107 15.42 -14.54 -9.30
C ASP A 107 14.65 -14.95 -8.03
N ASP A 108 14.82 -14.18 -6.95
CA ASP A 108 14.09 -14.38 -5.70
C ASP A 108 12.64 -13.89 -5.78
N PHE A 109 12.27 -13.21 -6.86
CA PHE A 109 10.92 -12.70 -7.16
C PHE A 109 10.36 -13.35 -8.44
N PRO A 110 9.83 -14.58 -8.37
CA PRO A 110 9.26 -15.28 -9.51
C PRO A 110 8.21 -14.46 -10.23
N LEU A 111 8.17 -14.65 -11.54
CA LEU A 111 7.24 -13.95 -12.42
C LEU A 111 6.08 -14.87 -12.80
N MET A 112 4.85 -14.35 -12.70
CA MET A 112 3.65 -15.12 -13.05
C MET A 112 3.45 -15.24 -14.57
N GLY A 113 3.93 -14.27 -15.33
CA GLY A 113 3.58 -14.10 -16.74
C GLY A 113 2.13 -13.68 -16.95
N ARG A 114 1.47 -13.09 -15.94
CA ARG A 114 0.05 -12.75 -15.91
C ARG A 114 -0.24 -11.78 -14.77
N GLY A 115 -1.29 -10.98 -14.90
CA GLY A 115 -1.75 -10.05 -13.87
C GLY A 115 -2.53 -8.88 -14.46
N PRO A 116 -2.93 -7.89 -13.65
CA PRO A 116 -3.66 -6.70 -14.12
C PRO A 116 -2.92 -5.94 -15.24
N PHE A 117 -1.59 -6.08 -15.30
CA PHE A 117 -0.75 -5.45 -16.31
C PHE A 117 0.09 -6.48 -17.11
N GLY A 118 -0.28 -7.75 -17.05
CA GLY A 118 0.39 -8.82 -17.81
C GLY A 118 1.58 -9.46 -17.11
N GLN A 119 1.99 -8.93 -15.94
CA GLN A 119 3.03 -9.52 -15.11
C GLN A 119 2.71 -9.34 -13.62
N ALA A 120 3.29 -10.20 -12.80
CA ALA A 120 3.27 -10.08 -11.35
C ALA A 120 4.52 -10.72 -10.75
N ILE A 121 4.96 -10.21 -9.60
CA ILE A 121 6.03 -10.80 -8.79
C ILE A 121 5.45 -11.59 -7.62
N LEU A 122 6.08 -12.72 -7.26
CA LEU A 122 5.75 -13.48 -6.07
C LEU A 122 6.61 -13.05 -4.88
N ILE A 123 5.98 -12.69 -3.77
CA ILE A 123 6.61 -12.60 -2.46
C ILE A 123 6.41 -13.93 -1.74
N ARG A 124 7.49 -14.72 -1.66
CA ARG A 124 7.46 -16.07 -1.10
C ARG A 124 7.32 -16.07 0.42
N ARG A 125 6.76 -17.16 0.93
CA ARG A 125 6.81 -17.54 2.34
C ARG A 125 8.19 -18.10 2.70
N GLU A 126 9.13 -17.22 3.02
CA GLU A 126 10.49 -17.62 3.37
C GLU A 126 10.54 -18.43 4.68
N SER A 127 11.19 -19.60 4.62
CA SER A 127 11.44 -20.45 5.79
C SER A 127 12.75 -20.11 6.51
N ASP A 128 13.75 -19.61 5.78
CA ASP A 128 15.02 -19.15 6.35
C ASP A 128 14.83 -17.79 7.03
N SER A 129 15.01 -17.75 8.35
CA SER A 129 14.91 -16.50 9.13
C SER A 129 15.93 -15.42 8.76
N SER A 130 17.04 -15.79 8.12
CA SER A 130 18.09 -14.87 7.65
C SER A 130 17.81 -14.28 6.27
N PHE A 131 16.71 -14.68 5.61
CA PHE A 131 16.38 -14.26 4.26
C PHE A 131 15.00 -13.61 4.20
N ARG A 132 14.97 -12.29 3.98
CA ARG A 132 13.75 -11.49 3.84
C ARG A 132 13.87 -10.56 2.62
N PRO A 133 13.72 -11.12 1.41
CA PRO A 133 13.91 -10.38 0.18
C PRO A 133 12.76 -9.40 -0.06
N LEU A 134 13.11 -8.20 -0.49
CA LEU A 134 12.18 -7.13 -0.83
C LEU A 134 12.71 -6.35 -2.05
N LEU A 135 11.81 -5.64 -2.73
CA LEU A 135 12.21 -4.68 -3.77
C LEU A 135 12.18 -3.27 -3.18
N MET A 136 13.19 -2.45 -3.45
CA MET A 136 13.23 -1.07 -2.94
C MET A 136 13.78 -0.05 -3.92
N VAL A 137 13.32 1.19 -3.76
CA VAL A 137 14.07 2.38 -4.16
C VAL A 137 14.84 2.87 -2.94
N PRO A 138 16.19 2.80 -2.92
CA PRO A 138 17.00 3.32 -1.83
C PRO A 138 16.72 4.80 -1.59
N ARG A 139 16.75 5.20 -0.31
CA ARG A 139 16.43 6.57 0.11
C ARG A 139 17.21 7.62 -0.67
N GLU A 140 18.51 7.42 -0.88
CA GLU A 140 19.40 8.34 -1.60
C GLU A 140 18.93 8.63 -3.04
N ARG A 141 18.29 7.67 -3.71
CA ARG A 141 17.79 7.85 -5.09
C ARG A 141 16.44 8.55 -5.18
N MET A 142 15.70 8.59 -4.07
CA MET A 142 14.35 9.15 -4.04
C MET A 142 14.20 10.40 -3.18
N HIS A 143 15.22 10.78 -2.39
CA HIS A 143 15.15 11.96 -1.55
C HIS A 143 14.80 13.21 -2.37
N ASP A 144 13.81 13.97 -1.91
CA ASP A 144 13.27 15.17 -2.60
C ASP A 144 12.74 14.93 -4.02
N SER A 145 12.49 13.68 -4.39
CA SER A 145 11.85 13.32 -5.65
C SER A 145 10.32 13.30 -5.52
N ALA A 146 9.63 13.07 -6.64
CA ALA A 146 8.17 13.03 -6.68
C ALA A 146 7.53 11.94 -5.81
N ILE A 147 8.24 10.85 -5.51
CA ILE A 147 7.76 9.79 -4.59
C ILE A 147 8.17 10.04 -3.14
N ASP A 148 8.98 11.05 -2.82
CA ASP A 148 9.29 11.43 -1.43
C ASP A 148 8.30 12.47 -0.93
N ILE A 149 7.03 12.08 -0.89
CA ILE A 149 5.93 12.95 -0.50
C ILE A 149 6.02 13.18 1.02
N LYS A 150 6.37 14.41 1.41
CA LYS A 150 6.64 14.81 2.80
C LYS A 150 6.31 16.28 3.05
N GLY A 151 6.14 16.63 4.32
CA GLY A 151 5.91 17.99 4.77
C GLY A 151 4.43 18.39 4.80
N PRO A 152 4.15 19.69 5.02
CA PRO A 152 2.79 20.20 5.18
C PRO A 152 2.02 20.17 3.86
N ASP A 153 0.69 20.09 3.96
CA ASP A 153 -0.25 20.23 2.83
C ASP A 153 -0.02 19.26 1.66
N ARG A 154 0.69 18.15 1.91
CA ARG A 154 0.89 17.09 0.92
C ARG A 154 -0.14 15.98 1.08
N ALA A 155 -0.84 15.70 -0.01
CA ALA A 155 -1.70 14.53 -0.13
C ALA A 155 -0.92 13.37 -0.73
N VAL A 156 -1.31 12.15 -0.37
CA VAL A 156 -0.73 10.93 -0.95
C VAL A 156 -1.79 9.86 -1.13
N SER A 157 -1.68 9.11 -2.21
CA SER A 157 -2.36 7.81 -2.34
C SER A 157 -1.37 6.74 -2.76
N VAL A 158 -1.51 5.54 -2.20
CA VAL A 158 -0.77 4.35 -2.63
C VAL A 158 -1.78 3.29 -3.02
N VAL A 159 -1.64 2.74 -4.21
CA VAL A 159 -2.53 1.72 -4.77
C VAL A 159 -1.71 0.49 -5.14
N VAL A 160 -2.15 -0.69 -4.72
CA VAL A 160 -1.48 -1.96 -4.97
C VAL A 160 -2.49 -3.00 -5.44
N TRP A 161 -2.19 -3.64 -6.56
CA TRP A 161 -2.93 -4.82 -7.03
C TRP A 161 -2.22 -6.08 -6.57
N ALA A 162 -2.90 -6.90 -5.77
CA ALA A 162 -2.29 -8.07 -5.16
C ALA A 162 -3.27 -9.24 -4.99
N ILE A 163 -2.70 -10.44 -4.94
CA ILE A 163 -3.35 -11.65 -4.42
C ILE A 163 -2.66 -11.96 -3.10
N ARG A 164 -3.42 -11.99 -2.01
CA ARG A 164 -2.88 -12.34 -0.69
C ARG A 164 -2.91 -13.85 -0.51
N GLU A 165 -1.76 -14.44 -0.23
CA GLU A 165 -1.67 -15.83 0.24
C GLU A 165 -1.71 -15.87 1.76
N SER A 166 -0.89 -15.07 2.44
CA SER A 166 -0.88 -15.01 3.90
C SER A 166 -0.24 -13.72 4.42
N GLY A 167 -0.14 -13.62 5.76
CA GLY A 167 0.55 -12.53 6.43
C GLY A 167 -0.30 -11.27 6.59
N ASN A 168 0.24 -10.32 7.35
CA ASN A 168 -0.42 -9.08 7.75
C ASN A 168 0.45 -7.84 7.50
N HIS A 169 1.46 -7.95 6.62
CA HIS A 169 2.51 -6.94 6.51
C HIS A 169 2.38 -6.08 5.25
N ALA A 170 3.36 -5.19 5.09
CA ALA A 170 3.38 -4.15 4.09
C ALA A 170 3.33 -4.69 2.67
N LEU A 171 2.52 -4.03 1.85
CA LEU A 171 2.48 -4.19 0.40
C LEU A 171 3.46 -3.22 -0.26
N ALA A 172 3.37 -1.93 0.06
CA ALA A 172 4.25 -0.91 -0.47
C ALA A 172 4.27 0.37 0.39
N GLY A 173 5.34 1.15 0.25
CA GLY A 173 5.46 2.49 0.85
C GLY A 173 6.82 2.75 1.47
N ILE A 174 6.94 3.87 2.16
CA ILE A 174 8.12 4.22 2.95
C ILE A 174 7.86 3.82 4.39
N TRP A 175 8.31 2.63 4.76
CA TRP A 175 8.23 2.14 6.11
C TRP A 175 9.51 1.44 6.53
N HIS A 176 10.18 2.02 7.51
CA HIS A 176 11.22 1.38 8.28
C HIS A 176 10.78 1.41 9.75
N GLU A 177 10.47 0.26 10.33
CA GLU A 177 9.92 0.15 11.69
C GLU A 177 10.88 0.72 12.75
N GLY A 178 12.18 0.63 12.46
CA GLY A 178 13.26 0.83 13.42
C GLY A 178 13.80 -0.53 13.83
N THR A 179 15.12 -0.62 13.89
CA THR A 179 15.84 -1.79 14.40
C THR A 179 16.34 -1.56 15.83
N ASP A 180 16.02 -0.41 16.41
CA ASP A 180 16.38 0.06 17.75
C ASP A 180 15.30 -0.21 18.82
N LEU A 181 14.26 -0.97 18.50
CA LEU A 181 13.09 -1.19 19.36
C LEU A 181 13.36 -2.02 20.63
N LYS A 182 14.60 -2.46 20.85
CA LYS A 182 15.07 -3.26 22.01
C LYS A 182 14.23 -4.51 22.27
N GLU A 183 13.74 -5.14 21.20
CA GLU A 183 13.00 -6.40 21.23
C GLU A 183 13.94 -7.61 21.27
N SER A 184 13.43 -8.77 21.68
CA SER A 184 14.17 -10.03 21.62
C SER A 184 14.70 -10.34 20.22
N ALA A 185 13.91 -10.03 19.18
CA ALA A 185 14.28 -10.24 17.78
C ALA A 185 15.33 -9.25 17.25
N THR A 186 15.56 -8.14 17.97
CA THR A 186 16.64 -7.18 17.66
C THR A 186 17.95 -7.53 18.38
N LYS A 187 18.02 -8.65 19.12
CA LYS A 187 19.28 -9.15 19.66
C LYS A 187 20.22 -9.51 18.50
N GLY A 188 21.47 -9.06 18.58
CA GLY A 188 22.47 -9.28 17.53
C GLY A 188 22.36 -8.36 16.33
N ILE A 189 21.53 -7.31 16.39
CA ILE A 189 21.50 -6.25 15.39
C ILE A 189 22.90 -5.62 15.25
N GLN A 190 23.40 -5.51 14.02
CA GLN A 190 24.68 -4.86 13.74
C GLN A 190 24.50 -3.36 13.47
N ARG A 191 23.36 -2.99 12.86
CA ARG A 191 22.99 -1.62 12.55
C ARG A 191 21.67 -1.24 13.22
N ALA A 192 21.75 -0.62 14.40
CA ALA A 192 20.58 -0.07 15.09
C ALA A 192 20.20 1.29 14.49
N VAL A 193 18.98 1.41 13.98
CA VAL A 193 18.45 2.63 13.34
C VAL A 193 17.05 2.90 13.88
N ARG A 194 16.78 4.17 14.19
CA ARG A 194 15.43 4.66 14.56
C ARG A 194 14.42 4.35 13.44
N GLY A 195 13.14 4.32 13.78
CA GLY A 195 12.07 4.31 12.78
C GLY A 195 12.18 5.47 11.77
N GLN A 196 11.82 5.19 10.51
CA GLN A 196 11.83 6.14 9.38
C GLN A 196 10.57 5.99 8.50
N ARG A 197 9.41 5.88 9.13
CA ARG A 197 8.09 5.74 8.46
C ARG A 197 7.66 7.07 7.82
N GLN A 198 7.01 7.04 6.67
CA GLN A 198 6.35 8.24 6.12
C GLN A 198 4.90 7.92 5.74
N TYR A 199 4.70 7.01 4.79
CA TYR A 199 3.40 6.51 4.41
C TYR A 199 3.53 5.07 3.89
N ALA A 200 2.54 4.21 4.16
CA ALA A 200 2.55 2.83 3.68
C ALA A 200 1.15 2.20 3.67
N ILE A 201 0.99 1.17 2.84
CA ILE A 201 -0.21 0.33 2.76
C ILE A 201 0.15 -1.13 3.05
N PHE A 202 -0.71 -1.80 3.82
CA PHE A 202 -0.55 -3.16 4.32
C PHE A 202 -1.75 -4.01 3.95
N ALA A 203 -1.53 -5.32 3.81
CA ALA A 203 -2.58 -6.32 3.67
C ALA A 203 -2.87 -6.99 5.03
N GLY A 204 -3.29 -6.20 6.01
CA GLY A 204 -3.93 -6.70 7.22
C GLY A 204 -3.22 -6.46 8.55
N LEU A 205 -2.38 -5.42 8.66
CA LEU A 205 -1.59 -5.10 9.86
C LEU A 205 -2.42 -4.99 11.15
N GLU A 206 -3.58 -4.34 11.07
CA GLU A 206 -4.53 -4.25 12.19
C GLU A 206 -5.53 -5.42 12.20
N ARG A 207 -6.04 -5.78 11.03
CA ARG A 207 -7.01 -6.87 10.85
C ARG A 207 -6.63 -7.71 9.62
N PRO A 208 -6.41 -9.03 9.75
CA PRO A 208 -5.99 -9.87 8.62
C PRO A 208 -6.84 -9.66 7.36
N GLY A 209 -6.17 -9.53 6.21
CA GLY A 209 -6.80 -9.34 4.90
C GLY A 209 -7.36 -7.93 4.62
N SER A 210 -7.50 -7.05 5.62
CA SER A 210 -7.93 -5.67 5.37
C SER A 210 -6.84 -4.84 4.69
N ALA A 211 -7.23 -3.88 3.86
CA ALA A 211 -6.34 -2.79 3.48
C ALA A 211 -6.09 -1.93 4.71
N CYS A 212 -4.82 -1.68 5.05
CA CYS A 212 -4.46 -0.86 6.21
C CYS A 212 -3.44 0.20 5.81
N GLY A 213 -3.85 1.47 5.86
CA GLY A 213 -3.05 2.62 5.49
C GLY A 213 -2.43 3.31 6.71
N HIS A 214 -1.23 3.82 6.55
CA HIS A 214 -0.50 4.57 7.57
C HIS A 214 0.10 5.85 6.99
N VAL A 215 0.12 6.90 7.80
CA VAL A 215 0.95 8.09 7.63
C VAL A 215 1.61 8.39 8.96
N SER A 216 2.86 8.84 8.94
CA SER A 216 3.63 9.21 10.12
C SER A 216 3.88 10.70 10.18
N GLU A 217 3.81 11.24 11.37
CA GLU A 217 4.11 12.61 11.79
C GLU A 217 5.60 12.78 12.14
N ASN A 218 6.27 11.72 12.61
CA ASN A 218 7.59 11.82 13.24
C ASN A 218 8.60 10.72 12.82
N GLY A 219 8.21 9.82 11.92
CA GLY A 219 9.03 8.70 11.44
C GLY A 219 9.07 7.47 12.36
N ALA A 220 8.63 7.59 13.61
CA ALA A 220 8.76 6.58 14.64
C ALA A 220 7.40 6.02 15.08
N GLY A 221 7.27 5.70 16.35
CA GLY A 221 6.01 5.30 16.96
C GLY A 221 5.14 6.50 17.32
N SER A 222 3.89 6.23 17.69
CA SER A 222 2.88 7.26 18.01
C SER A 222 2.30 7.05 19.40
N PHE A 223 1.79 8.10 20.03
CA PHE A 223 1.15 8.09 21.34
C PHE A 223 2.08 7.58 22.47
N GLN A 224 3.35 7.99 22.44
CA GLN A 224 4.44 7.46 23.30
C GLN A 224 4.60 5.93 23.24
N TYR A 225 4.03 5.28 22.22
CA TYR A 225 4.18 3.87 21.98
C TYR A 225 5.27 3.64 20.94
N LYS A 226 6.03 2.56 21.10
CA LYS A 226 7.13 2.23 20.18
C LYS A 226 6.67 1.88 18.76
N TYR A 227 5.41 1.47 18.58
CA TYR A 227 4.81 1.23 17.27
C TYR A 227 3.94 2.39 16.84
N ALA A 228 3.92 2.65 15.54
CA ALA A 228 3.05 3.69 14.97
C ALA A 228 1.58 3.29 15.07
N MET A 229 0.72 4.25 15.40
CA MET A 229 -0.71 4.01 15.68
C MET A 229 -1.67 4.83 14.83
N HIS A 230 -1.17 5.81 14.06
CA HIS A 230 -1.92 6.52 13.02
C HIS A 230 -2.18 5.60 11.82
N LYS A 231 -3.12 4.67 12.00
CA LYS A 231 -3.45 3.62 11.04
C LYS A 231 -4.94 3.56 10.81
N THR A 232 -5.30 3.32 9.56
CA THR A 232 -6.64 2.97 9.11
C THR A 232 -6.72 1.51 8.75
N TYR A 233 -7.94 0.95 8.69
CA TYR A 233 -8.14 -0.31 7.99
C TYR A 233 -9.56 -0.48 7.47
N SER A 234 -9.70 -1.13 6.30
CA SER A 234 -10.99 -1.40 5.66
C SER A 234 -11.85 -2.39 6.45
N THR A 235 -13.16 -2.37 6.20
CA THR A 235 -14.06 -3.41 6.74
C THR A 235 -13.97 -4.69 5.95
N GLU A 236 -13.91 -4.53 4.63
CA GLU A 236 -13.72 -5.60 3.66
C GLU A 236 -12.33 -6.22 3.83
N THR A 237 -12.24 -7.52 3.56
CA THR A 237 -11.02 -8.29 3.69
C THR A 237 -10.74 -9.09 2.42
N SER A 238 -9.50 -9.08 1.97
CA SER A 238 -9.00 -9.97 0.92
C SER A 238 -8.97 -11.42 1.41
N PRO A 239 -9.39 -12.38 0.57
CA PRO A 239 -9.23 -13.81 0.87
C PRO A 239 -7.75 -14.21 0.90
N GLU A 240 -7.48 -15.39 1.48
CA GLU A 240 -6.21 -16.12 1.35
C GLU A 240 -6.30 -17.05 0.14
N VAL A 241 -5.33 -16.94 -0.77
CA VAL A 241 -5.28 -17.74 -2.00
C VAL A 241 -3.86 -18.28 -2.16
N PRO A 242 -3.67 -19.61 -2.20
CA PRO A 242 -2.35 -20.21 -2.41
C PRO A 242 -1.70 -19.70 -3.70
N SER A 243 -0.43 -19.33 -3.63
CA SER A 243 0.29 -18.72 -4.76
C SER A 243 0.43 -19.68 -5.96
N GLU A 244 0.36 -20.98 -5.71
CA GLU A 244 0.40 -22.08 -6.68
C GLU A 244 -0.96 -22.50 -7.24
N SER A 245 -2.03 -21.76 -6.92
CA SER A 245 -3.38 -22.02 -7.46
C SER A 245 -3.39 -21.97 -9.00
N ASN A 246 -4.36 -22.65 -9.61
CA ASN A 246 -4.52 -22.61 -11.06
C ASN A 246 -4.82 -21.18 -11.56
N ALA A 247 -4.56 -20.93 -12.85
CA ALA A 247 -4.70 -19.60 -13.44
C ALA A 247 -6.10 -19.00 -13.30
N ALA A 248 -7.17 -19.78 -13.46
CA ALA A 248 -8.53 -19.27 -13.33
C ALA A 248 -8.84 -18.79 -11.90
N THR A 249 -8.35 -19.52 -10.89
CA THR A 249 -8.45 -19.10 -9.48
C THR A 249 -7.65 -17.82 -9.24
N LEU A 250 -6.41 -17.74 -9.73
CA LEU A 250 -5.58 -16.53 -9.56
C LEU A 250 -6.21 -15.31 -10.26
N ASP A 251 -6.72 -15.47 -11.48
CA ASP A 251 -7.32 -14.39 -12.27
C ASP A 251 -8.54 -13.77 -11.55
N GLN A 252 -9.32 -14.57 -10.82
CA GLN A 252 -10.48 -14.11 -10.05
C GLN A 252 -10.11 -13.55 -8.66
N SER A 253 -8.86 -13.72 -8.22
CA SER A 253 -8.45 -13.43 -6.84
C SER A 253 -7.79 -12.07 -6.66
N TRP A 254 -7.51 -11.34 -7.74
CA TRP A 254 -6.89 -10.02 -7.67
C TRP A 254 -7.73 -9.04 -6.86
N GLN A 255 -7.08 -8.39 -5.90
CA GLN A 255 -7.66 -7.30 -5.10
C GLN A 255 -6.87 -6.02 -5.33
N CYS A 256 -7.55 -4.88 -5.26
CA CYS A 256 -6.95 -3.56 -5.30
C CYS A 256 -6.98 -2.95 -3.89
N PHE A 257 -5.83 -2.92 -3.23
CA PHE A 257 -5.64 -2.29 -1.93
C PHE A 257 -5.21 -0.84 -2.15
N ALA A 258 -5.80 0.10 -1.41
CA ALA A 258 -5.33 1.47 -1.44
C ALA A 258 -5.37 2.15 -0.07
N MET A 259 -4.51 3.15 0.09
CA MET A 259 -4.69 4.17 1.11
C MET A 259 -4.63 5.55 0.49
N THR A 260 -5.34 6.49 1.11
CA THR A 260 -5.30 7.91 0.76
C THR A 260 -5.08 8.73 2.02
N PHE A 261 -4.39 9.85 1.88
CA PHE A 261 -4.28 10.89 2.90
C PHE A 261 -4.60 12.25 2.29
N ASP A 262 -5.63 12.90 2.83
CA ASP A 262 -6.05 14.24 2.47
C ASP A 262 -5.73 15.21 3.63
N PRO A 263 -4.71 16.07 3.50
CA PRO A 263 -4.34 17.03 4.53
C PRO A 263 -5.40 18.12 4.72
N LYS A 264 -6.20 18.45 3.68
CA LYS A 264 -7.25 19.47 3.79
C LYS A 264 -8.38 19.03 4.71
N ARG A 265 -8.61 17.71 4.78
CA ARG A 265 -9.59 17.09 5.68
C ARG A 265 -8.97 16.49 6.93
N ALA A 266 -7.64 16.45 7.03
CA ALA A 266 -6.89 15.72 8.05
C ALA A 266 -7.34 14.24 8.14
N LYS A 267 -7.52 13.56 7.00
CA LYS A 267 -8.05 12.18 6.97
C LYS A 267 -7.10 11.24 6.25
N ILE A 268 -6.76 10.14 6.92
CA ILE A 268 -6.25 8.93 6.28
C ILE A 268 -7.45 8.04 6.00
N MET A 269 -7.48 7.34 4.87
CA MET A 269 -8.50 6.34 4.56
C MET A 269 -7.90 5.10 3.89
N SER A 270 -8.41 3.92 4.25
CA SER A 270 -8.10 2.64 3.61
C SER A 270 -9.25 2.19 2.73
N TRP A 271 -8.89 1.59 1.59
CA TRP A 271 -9.82 1.14 0.57
C TRP A 271 -9.49 -0.28 0.11
N LEU A 272 -10.52 -1.08 -0.13
CA LEU A 272 -10.40 -2.37 -0.80
C LEU A 272 -11.37 -2.43 -1.99
N ASN A 273 -10.82 -2.68 -3.17
CA ASN A 273 -11.54 -2.72 -4.45
C ASN A 273 -12.34 -1.44 -4.77
N GLY A 274 -11.82 -0.29 -4.35
CA GLY A 274 -12.46 1.01 -4.53
C GLY A 274 -13.57 1.31 -3.51
N ASN A 275 -13.78 0.45 -2.52
CA ASN A 275 -14.72 0.69 -1.43
C ASN A 275 -13.98 1.11 -0.16
N ALA A 276 -14.48 2.11 0.53
CA ALA A 276 -14.08 2.46 1.89
C ALA A 276 -15.35 2.63 2.73
N THR A 277 -15.39 1.93 3.84
CA THR A 277 -16.50 1.97 4.78
C THR A 277 -16.04 2.58 6.09
N GLU A 278 -16.96 3.29 6.74
CA GLU A 278 -16.73 3.81 8.07
C GLU A 278 -16.51 2.65 9.05
N ARG A 279 -15.55 2.81 9.96
CA ARG A 279 -15.25 1.80 10.95
C ARG A 279 -15.00 2.40 12.32
N TRP A 280 -15.72 1.91 13.31
CA TRP A 280 -15.53 2.26 14.71
C TRP A 280 -14.78 1.16 15.47
N GLN A 281 -13.93 1.58 16.41
CA GLN A 281 -13.35 0.73 17.44
C GLN A 281 -13.91 1.14 18.79
N ASP A 282 -14.83 0.33 19.32
CA ASP A 282 -15.38 0.51 20.66
C ASP A 282 -14.42 0.00 21.73
N ASN A 283 -14.74 0.33 22.98
CA ASN A 283 -13.98 -0.04 24.18
C ASN A 283 -12.50 0.36 24.08
N ILE A 284 -12.24 1.59 23.59
CA ILE A 284 -10.90 2.02 23.21
C ILE A 284 -9.90 1.95 24.37
N LYS A 285 -10.35 2.20 25.61
CA LYS A 285 -9.54 2.08 26.82
C LYS A 285 -8.90 0.69 26.98
N ARG A 286 -9.62 -0.37 26.62
CA ARG A 286 -9.11 -1.75 26.67
C ARG A 286 -8.47 -2.16 25.35
N ALA A 287 -9.08 -1.79 24.22
CA ALA A 287 -8.67 -2.23 22.90
C ALA A 287 -7.33 -1.61 22.48
N VAL A 288 -7.18 -0.30 22.71
CA VAL A 288 -5.99 0.48 22.32
C VAL A 288 -5.69 1.55 23.37
N PRO A 289 -5.18 1.17 24.56
CA PRO A 289 -4.99 2.09 25.69
C PRO A 289 -4.08 3.28 25.38
N GLN A 290 -3.19 3.17 24.39
CA GLN A 290 -2.31 4.25 23.96
C GLN A 290 -3.09 5.42 23.34
N ILE A 291 -4.09 5.13 22.49
CA ILE A 291 -4.96 6.16 21.91
C ILE A 291 -5.83 6.79 22.99
N TYR A 292 -6.38 5.97 23.90
CA TYR A 292 -7.17 6.46 25.04
C TYR A 292 -6.35 7.40 25.93
N ASN A 293 -5.10 7.04 26.23
CA ASN A 293 -4.21 7.89 27.01
C ASN A 293 -3.89 9.18 26.26
N ALA A 294 -3.55 9.12 24.96
CA ALA A 294 -3.28 10.30 24.15
C ALA A 294 -4.44 11.29 24.11
N TRP A 295 -5.68 10.80 24.06
CA TRP A 295 -6.89 11.64 24.17
C TRP A 295 -7.09 12.18 25.59
N THR A 296 -6.93 11.34 26.61
CA THR A 296 -7.07 11.77 28.02
C THR A 296 -6.07 12.87 28.36
N GLN A 297 -4.82 12.74 27.93
CA GLN A 297 -3.79 13.75 28.17
C GLN A 297 -4.13 15.06 27.45
N ALA A 298 -4.66 15.00 26.22
CA ALA A 298 -5.12 16.18 25.50
C ALA A 298 -6.30 16.87 26.21
N GLU A 299 -7.26 16.10 26.74
CA GLU A 299 -8.40 16.62 27.50
C GLU A 299 -7.98 17.33 28.79
N LEU A 300 -7.08 16.73 29.56
CA LEU A 300 -6.57 17.32 30.79
C LEU A 300 -5.82 18.62 30.50
N HIS A 301 -4.96 18.61 29.47
CA HIS A 301 -4.15 19.75 29.07
C HIS A 301 -4.97 20.98 28.60
N ARG A 302 -6.21 20.78 28.10
CA ARG A 302 -7.09 21.89 27.70
C ARG A 302 -7.52 22.78 28.87
N THR A 303 -7.50 22.25 30.09
CA THR A 303 -7.93 23.00 31.27
C THR A 303 -6.74 23.79 31.84
N PRO A 304 -6.88 25.10 32.15
CA PRO A 304 -5.79 25.87 32.74
C PRO A 304 -5.24 25.26 34.03
N GLY A 305 -3.90 25.16 34.12
CA GLY A 305 -3.18 24.54 35.24
C GLY A 305 -2.96 23.03 35.02
N ILE A 306 -2.06 22.42 35.82
CA ILE A 306 -1.80 20.97 35.73
C ILE A 306 -2.94 20.22 36.42
N GLN A 307 -3.63 19.37 35.67
CA GLN A 307 -4.75 18.58 36.19
C GLN A 307 -4.26 17.27 36.84
N PRO A 308 -5.03 16.68 37.79
CA PRO A 308 -4.71 15.36 38.32
C PRO A 308 -4.63 14.29 37.22
N GLY A 309 -3.49 13.60 37.13
CA GLY A 309 -3.23 12.57 36.11
C GLY A 309 -2.67 13.07 34.78
N GLU A 310 -2.49 14.38 34.63
CA GLU A 310 -1.80 14.98 33.49
C GLU A 310 -0.29 14.69 33.59
N ASP A 311 0.30 14.21 32.49
CA ASP A 311 1.73 14.12 32.29
C ASP A 311 2.19 15.42 31.61
N PRO A 312 2.84 16.35 32.34
CA PRO A 312 3.30 17.62 31.78
C PRO A 312 4.42 17.45 30.74
N THR A 313 4.96 16.24 30.59
CA THR A 313 5.98 15.89 29.59
C THR A 313 5.40 15.13 28.38
N TYR A 314 4.08 14.93 28.33
CA TYR A 314 3.45 14.28 27.19
C TYR A 314 3.64 15.15 25.92
N PRO A 315 4.20 14.59 24.83
CA PRO A 315 4.50 15.40 23.65
C PRO A 315 3.20 15.91 23.01
N ALA A 316 3.15 17.23 22.77
CA ALA A 316 1.95 17.86 22.21
C ALA A 316 1.61 17.39 20.79
N ASP A 317 2.63 17.02 20.00
CA ASP A 317 2.48 16.43 18.67
C ASP A 317 2.00 14.96 18.71
N GLN A 318 1.80 14.41 19.91
CA GLN A 318 1.30 13.06 20.15
C GLN A 318 -0.07 13.06 20.82
N TYR A 319 -0.71 14.21 21.02
CA TYR A 319 -2.10 14.24 21.47
C TYR A 319 -3.03 13.65 20.41
N TYR A 320 -4.02 12.86 20.85
CA TYR A 320 -5.11 12.45 19.97
C TYR A 320 -6.34 13.30 20.27
N GLN A 321 -6.51 14.36 19.50
CA GLN A 321 -7.50 15.40 19.77
C GLN A 321 -8.39 15.72 18.54
N PRO A 322 -9.18 14.77 18.02
CA PRO A 322 -10.07 15.06 16.90
C PRO A 322 -11.03 16.21 17.20
N PRO A 323 -11.53 16.92 16.16
CA PRO A 323 -12.57 17.91 16.33
C PRO A 323 -13.83 17.29 16.94
N GLU A 324 -14.34 17.94 17.98
CA GLU A 324 -15.54 17.56 18.73
C GLU A 324 -16.50 18.76 18.86
N ASP A 325 -16.43 19.69 17.90
CA ASP A 325 -17.29 20.87 17.78
C ASP A 325 -18.62 20.57 17.06
N ASN A 326 -18.65 19.52 16.24
CA ASN A 326 -19.85 19.05 15.54
C ASN A 326 -20.43 17.78 16.20
N LEU A 327 -21.45 17.95 17.05
CA LEU A 327 -22.17 16.83 17.67
C LEU A 327 -23.11 16.18 16.64
N ILE A 328 -22.78 14.94 16.23
CA ILE A 328 -23.59 14.15 15.28
C ILE A 328 -24.84 13.60 15.95
N SER A 329 -24.67 12.98 17.12
CA SER A 329 -25.78 12.40 17.86
C SER A 329 -25.54 12.39 19.36
N LYS A 330 -26.65 12.35 20.10
CA LYS A 330 -26.67 12.29 21.56
C LYS A 330 -27.64 11.20 22.02
N THR A 331 -27.17 10.26 22.82
CA THR A 331 -27.99 9.20 23.40
C THR A 331 -27.92 9.25 24.92
N LEU A 332 -29.06 9.35 25.59
CA LEU A 332 -29.11 9.25 27.05
C LEU A 332 -28.82 7.81 27.48
N LEU A 333 -27.81 7.61 28.32
CA LEU A 333 -27.45 6.29 28.84
C LEU A 333 -28.01 6.06 30.25
N ASN A 334 -27.96 7.10 31.09
CA ASN A 334 -28.45 7.04 32.47
C ASN A 334 -28.81 8.45 32.96
N GLU A 335 -29.84 8.55 33.81
CA GLU A 335 -30.26 9.81 34.43
C GLU A 335 -30.80 9.58 35.85
N SER A 336 -30.33 10.42 36.78
CA SER A 336 -30.86 10.61 38.13
C SER A 336 -31.18 12.11 38.32
N PRO A 337 -31.84 12.51 39.41
CA PRO A 337 -32.21 13.92 39.64
C PRO A 337 -31.02 14.90 39.64
N ASP A 338 -29.84 14.41 40.00
CA ASP A 338 -28.60 15.14 40.20
C ASP A 338 -27.50 14.81 39.18
N ARG A 339 -27.62 13.71 38.42
CA ARG A 339 -26.57 13.23 37.52
C ARG A 339 -27.12 12.69 36.20
N ARG A 340 -26.44 13.00 35.11
CA ARG A 340 -26.79 12.52 33.76
C ARG A 340 -25.56 11.98 33.05
N ILE A 341 -25.71 10.87 32.34
CA ILE A 341 -24.67 10.29 31.47
C ILE A 341 -25.24 10.18 30.06
N GLU A 342 -24.56 10.81 29.10
CA GLU A 342 -24.93 10.80 27.69
C GLU A 342 -23.78 10.28 26.84
N LEU A 343 -24.07 9.47 25.84
CA LEU A 343 -23.14 9.16 24.77
C LEU A 343 -23.23 10.27 23.73
N HIS A 344 -22.12 10.97 23.50
CA HIS A 344 -21.98 11.99 22.47
C HIS A 344 -21.14 11.40 21.34
N GLU A 345 -21.67 11.43 20.11
CA GLU A 345 -20.96 11.01 18.91
C GLU A 345 -20.53 12.24 18.11
N PHE A 346 -19.25 12.26 17.73
CA PHE A 346 -18.61 13.24 16.85
C PHE A 346 -18.04 12.52 15.63
N ASP A 347 -17.44 13.26 14.69
CA ASP A 347 -16.90 12.69 13.44
C ASP A 347 -15.88 11.54 13.64
N TYR A 348 -15.12 11.56 14.74
CA TYR A 348 -14.06 10.57 14.98
C TYR A 348 -14.01 9.98 16.39
N THR A 349 -14.84 10.47 17.30
CA THR A 349 -14.88 10.02 18.70
C THR A 349 -16.31 9.78 19.16
N ARG A 350 -16.46 8.79 20.03
CA ARG A 350 -17.64 8.65 20.88
C ARG A 350 -17.20 8.83 22.33
N VAL A 351 -17.89 9.69 23.05
CA VAL A 351 -17.52 10.11 24.40
C VAL A 351 -18.72 9.97 25.32
N ASN A 352 -18.54 9.28 26.44
CA ASN A 352 -19.49 9.34 27.55
C ASN A 352 -19.28 10.64 28.31
N VAL A 353 -20.29 11.51 28.31
CA VAL A 353 -20.29 12.79 29.02
C VAL A 353 -21.13 12.65 30.27
N THR A 354 -20.49 12.80 31.43
CA THR A 354 -21.17 12.86 32.73
C THR A 354 -21.37 14.31 33.13
N SER A 355 -22.61 14.66 33.46
CA SER A 355 -22.98 15.98 33.95
C SER A 355 -23.66 15.91 35.31
N GLU A 356 -23.51 16.96 36.11
CA GLU A 356 -24.20 17.15 37.38
C GLU A 356 -25.12 18.37 37.33
N ARG A 357 -26.29 18.24 37.96
CA ARG A 357 -27.26 19.32 38.03
C ARG A 357 -26.79 20.39 39.01
N GLN A 358 -26.75 21.62 38.55
CA GLN A 358 -26.39 22.79 39.34
C GLN A 358 -27.64 23.35 40.06
N ALA A 359 -27.42 24.23 41.04
CA ALA A 359 -28.49 24.83 41.84
C ALA A 359 -29.50 25.66 41.00
N ASP A 360 -29.07 26.21 39.87
CA ASP A 360 -29.91 26.94 38.91
C ASP A 360 -30.67 26.01 37.95
N GLY A 361 -30.54 24.69 38.12
CA GLY A 361 -31.19 23.67 37.30
C GLY A 361 -30.43 23.33 36.01
N THR A 362 -29.32 24.00 35.71
CA THR A 362 -28.46 23.70 34.54
C THR A 362 -27.62 22.44 34.76
N TRP A 363 -27.10 21.86 33.69
CA TRP A 363 -26.22 20.70 33.75
C TRP A 363 -24.77 21.13 33.46
N ARG A 364 -23.86 20.84 34.39
CA ARG A 364 -22.42 21.08 34.22
C ARG A 364 -21.73 19.76 33.92
N VAL A 365 -20.94 19.71 32.85
CA VAL A 365 -20.07 18.56 32.56
C VAL A 365 -19.00 18.45 33.63
N ILE A 366 -18.87 17.27 34.23
CA ILE A 366 -17.88 16.97 35.27
C ILE A 366 -16.87 15.88 34.85
N ASN A 367 -17.20 15.08 33.85
CA ASN A 367 -16.31 14.05 33.32
C ASN A 367 -16.62 13.73 31.87
N ARG A 368 -15.57 13.41 31.11
CA ARG A 368 -15.65 12.91 29.74
C ARG A 368 -14.81 11.64 29.65
N ASP A 369 -15.35 10.60 29.04
CA ASP A 369 -14.65 9.30 28.88
C ASP A 369 -14.77 8.82 27.44
N LEU A 370 -13.63 8.73 26.74
CA LEU A 370 -13.58 8.25 25.36
C LEU A 370 -13.90 6.75 25.33
N VAL A 371 -14.98 6.39 24.64
CA VAL A 371 -15.45 4.99 24.55
C VAL A 371 -15.17 4.36 23.20
N ALA A 372 -15.15 5.15 22.11
CA ALA A 372 -14.82 4.65 20.79
C ALA A 372 -14.09 5.69 19.93
N VAL A 373 -13.36 5.20 18.93
CA VAL A 373 -12.74 6.05 17.88
C VAL A 373 -13.05 5.51 16.50
N CYS A 374 -13.19 6.41 15.54
CA CYS A 374 -13.27 6.04 14.12
C CYS A 374 -11.88 5.63 13.62
N LYS A 375 -11.75 4.40 13.14
CA LYS A 375 -10.54 3.80 12.56
C LYS A 375 -10.47 3.95 11.04
N ASN A 376 -11.57 4.25 10.38
CA ASN A 376 -11.59 4.54 8.94
C ASN A 376 -12.80 5.42 8.65
N PRO A 377 -12.64 6.67 8.18
CA PRO A 377 -11.37 7.40 8.09
C PRO A 377 -10.72 7.62 9.47
N TRP A 378 -9.39 7.75 9.49
CA TRP A 378 -8.64 8.10 10.70
C TRP A 378 -8.25 9.58 10.67
N TRP A 379 -8.48 10.29 11.77
CA TRP A 379 -8.09 11.69 11.89
C TRP A 379 -6.59 11.86 12.12
N PHE A 380 -5.93 12.62 11.24
CA PHE A 380 -4.49 12.87 11.23
C PHE A 380 -4.23 14.35 10.90
N PRO A 381 -4.03 15.21 11.91
CA PRO A 381 -3.86 16.65 11.73
C PRO A 381 -2.41 17.07 11.46
N HIS A 382 -1.51 16.12 11.25
CA HIS A 382 -0.09 16.39 11.16
C HIS A 382 0.37 16.46 9.70
N PRO A 383 1.47 17.17 9.42
CA PRO A 383 2.24 16.99 8.19
C PRO A 383 2.74 15.55 8.06
N ILE A 384 2.98 15.11 6.81
CA ILE A 384 3.72 13.87 6.58
C ILE A 384 5.18 14.08 7.04
N TYR A 385 5.73 13.13 7.77
CA TYR A 385 7.10 13.18 8.28
C TYR A 385 8.09 13.54 7.18
N SER A 386 8.87 14.59 7.42
CA SER A 386 9.93 15.06 6.54
C SER A 386 11.27 14.79 7.21
N PRO A 387 11.98 13.71 6.84
CA PRO A 387 13.32 13.48 7.37
C PRO A 387 14.26 14.60 6.93
N LEU A 388 15.20 14.94 7.81
CA LEU A 388 16.15 16.04 7.64
C LEU A 388 16.98 15.90 6.36
N ASP A 389 17.40 14.66 6.07
CA ASP A 389 18.23 14.33 4.91
C ASP A 389 17.97 12.88 4.42
N ALA A 390 18.73 12.45 3.43
CA ALA A 390 18.66 11.10 2.87
C ALA A 390 19.12 10.00 3.86
N GLN A 391 19.86 10.34 4.92
CA GLN A 391 20.31 9.35 5.91
C GLN A 391 19.25 9.11 6.99
N ASN A 392 18.35 10.07 7.22
CA ASN A 392 17.30 9.97 8.23
C ASN A 392 15.96 9.44 7.72
N GLY A 393 15.80 9.27 6.40
CA GLY A 393 14.59 8.69 5.81
C GLY A 393 14.71 7.21 5.44
N GLY A 394 13.57 6.53 5.34
CA GLY A 394 13.51 5.12 4.91
C GLY A 394 13.42 4.98 3.39
N PRO A 395 13.81 3.83 2.82
CA PRO A 395 13.57 3.53 1.41
C PRO A 395 12.07 3.34 1.13
N PHE A 396 11.68 3.52 -0.13
CA PHE A 396 10.38 3.03 -0.61
C PHE A 396 10.52 1.54 -0.91
N THR A 397 9.66 0.71 -0.34
CA THR A 397 9.74 -0.76 -0.48
C THR A 397 8.46 -1.33 -1.07
N ILE A 398 8.58 -2.51 -1.69
CA ILE A 398 7.48 -3.31 -2.22
C ILE A 398 7.64 -4.76 -1.70
N GLY A 399 6.51 -5.36 -1.29
CA GLY A 399 6.38 -6.74 -0.85
C GLY A 399 6.75 -7.01 0.60
N ARG A 400 7.71 -6.25 1.14
CA ARG A 400 8.06 -6.25 2.56
C ARG A 400 8.52 -4.86 2.97
N VAL A 401 8.73 -4.67 4.26
CA VAL A 401 9.34 -3.46 4.83
C VAL A 401 10.41 -3.87 5.83
N ILE A 402 11.25 -2.92 6.19
CA ILE A 402 12.30 -3.15 7.18
C ILE A 402 11.67 -3.15 8.57
N HIS A 403 11.73 -4.30 9.23
CA HIS A 403 11.19 -4.51 10.57
C HIS A 403 12.13 -5.43 11.36
N SER A 404 11.78 -5.70 12.61
CA SER A 404 12.58 -6.53 13.54
C SER A 404 12.68 -8.04 13.19
N ALA A 405 12.51 -8.43 11.92
CA ALA A 405 12.58 -9.81 11.41
C ALA A 405 11.64 -10.86 12.06
N ARG A 406 10.73 -10.41 12.94
CA ARG A 406 9.82 -11.26 13.73
C ARG A 406 8.87 -12.15 12.93
N SER A 407 8.53 -11.78 11.70
CA SER A 407 7.58 -12.50 10.87
C SER A 407 8.06 -12.59 9.42
N VAL A 408 7.39 -13.44 8.65
CA VAL A 408 7.60 -13.61 7.21
C VAL A 408 6.80 -12.61 6.38
N GLY A 409 6.28 -11.53 6.99
CA GLY A 409 5.66 -10.45 6.23
C GLY A 409 4.39 -10.85 5.47
N PHE A 410 4.08 -10.11 4.41
CA PHE A 410 3.09 -10.47 3.39
C PHE A 410 3.64 -11.60 2.51
N THR A 411 2.78 -12.51 2.07
CA THR A 411 3.08 -13.48 1.01
C THR A 411 1.97 -13.47 -0.03
N GLY A 412 2.34 -13.71 -1.29
CA GLY A 412 1.42 -13.70 -2.42
C GLY A 412 1.95 -12.89 -3.60
N TRP A 413 1.06 -12.60 -4.54
CA TRP A 413 1.41 -11.97 -5.81
C TRP A 413 1.16 -10.46 -5.75
N ILE A 414 2.07 -9.67 -6.35
CA ILE A 414 1.90 -8.23 -6.56
C ILE A 414 2.00 -7.96 -8.06
N GLY A 415 0.92 -7.44 -8.63
CA GLY A 415 0.77 -7.18 -10.06
C GLY A 415 1.04 -5.73 -10.44
N GLY A 416 0.90 -4.80 -9.50
CA GLY A 416 1.30 -3.42 -9.71
C GLY A 416 1.31 -2.60 -8.43
N VAL A 417 2.07 -1.50 -8.43
CA VAL A 417 2.16 -0.53 -7.33
C VAL A 417 2.18 0.87 -7.93
N ALA A 418 1.24 1.73 -7.55
CA ALA A 418 1.16 3.12 -7.98
C ALA A 418 1.16 4.07 -6.79
N VAL A 419 1.84 5.21 -6.95
CA VAL A 419 1.90 6.30 -5.97
C VAL A 419 1.37 7.58 -6.62
N PHE A 420 0.52 8.28 -5.91
CA PHE A 420 -0.08 9.54 -6.33
C PHE A 420 0.22 10.64 -5.31
N ASN A 421 0.49 11.86 -5.76
CA ASN A 421 0.66 13.05 -4.93
C ASN A 421 -0.65 13.79 -4.65
N GLN A 422 -1.77 13.07 -4.74
CA GLN A 422 -3.13 13.52 -4.45
C GLN A 422 -3.86 12.46 -3.65
N ALA A 423 -4.92 12.87 -2.94
CA ALA A 423 -5.85 11.97 -2.29
C ALA A 423 -6.91 11.57 -3.33
N LEU A 424 -6.81 10.34 -3.86
CA LEU A 424 -7.73 9.85 -4.88
C LEU A 424 -9.14 9.70 -4.30
N ASP A 425 -10.14 9.96 -5.12
CA ASP A 425 -11.53 9.80 -4.74
C ASP A 425 -12.07 8.36 -4.99
N ALA A 426 -13.31 8.12 -4.56
CA ALA A 426 -13.94 6.81 -4.71
C ALA A 426 -14.12 6.39 -6.18
N LYS A 427 -14.35 7.35 -7.09
CA LYS A 427 -14.54 7.07 -8.52
C LYS A 427 -13.23 6.66 -9.16
N GLU A 428 -12.15 7.40 -8.90
CA GLU A 428 -10.80 7.09 -9.38
C GLU A 428 -10.36 5.70 -8.87
N LEU A 429 -10.52 5.44 -7.57
CA LEU A 429 -10.15 4.14 -6.99
C LEU A 429 -11.03 3.00 -7.50
N LYS A 430 -12.31 3.26 -7.83
CA LYS A 430 -13.18 2.26 -8.46
C LYS A 430 -12.76 1.94 -9.89
N THR A 431 -12.31 2.94 -10.65
CA THR A 431 -11.74 2.74 -11.98
C THR A 431 -10.47 1.90 -11.89
N LEU A 432 -9.54 2.25 -11.01
CA LEU A 432 -8.29 1.51 -10.80
C LEU A 432 -8.54 0.07 -10.32
N SER A 433 -9.54 -0.16 -9.48
CA SER A 433 -9.86 -1.50 -9.00
C SER A 433 -10.53 -2.41 -10.03
N SER A 434 -11.02 -1.85 -11.14
CA SER A 434 -11.72 -2.60 -12.19
C SER A 434 -10.81 -3.01 -13.35
N ILE A 435 -9.50 -2.78 -13.25
CA ILE A 435 -8.52 -3.20 -14.28
C ILE A 435 -8.52 -4.72 -14.38
N PRO A 436 -8.86 -5.31 -15.55
CA PRO A 436 -8.94 -6.75 -15.72
C PRO A 436 -7.55 -7.39 -15.85
N VAL A 437 -7.50 -8.70 -15.66
CA VAL A 437 -6.29 -9.49 -15.83
C VAL A 437 -5.99 -9.72 -17.31
N ILE A 438 -4.70 -9.63 -17.68
CA ILE A 438 -4.16 -9.98 -18.99
C ILE A 438 -2.93 -10.89 -18.83
N SER A 439 -2.53 -11.58 -19.90
CA SER A 439 -1.34 -12.45 -19.92
C SER A 439 -0.09 -11.67 -20.37
N SER A 440 1.11 -12.21 -20.12
CA SER A 440 2.36 -11.70 -20.71
C SER A 440 2.58 -12.18 -22.14
N ARG A 441 1.98 -13.32 -22.52
CA ARG A 441 2.02 -13.87 -23.89
C ARG A 441 1.34 -12.95 -24.92
N ASP A 442 0.64 -11.97 -24.40
CA ASP A 442 -0.22 -11.00 -25.04
C ASP A 442 0.48 -9.63 -25.22
N LEU A 443 1.69 -9.45 -24.67
CA LEU A 443 2.42 -8.17 -24.59
C LEU A 443 3.34 -7.90 -25.79
#